data_AF-A0A6G0Y002-F1
#
_entry.id   AF-A0A6G0Y002-F1
#
_cell.length_a   1.000
_cell.length_b   1.000
_cell.length_c   1.000
_cell.angle_alpha   90.00
_cell.angle_beta   90.00
_cell.angle_gamma   90.00
#
_symmetry.space_group_name_H-M   'P 1'
#
loop_
_entity.id
_entity.type
_entity.pdbx_description
1 polymer ?
#
loop_
_entity_poly.entity_id
_entity_poly.type
_entity_poly.pdbx_seq_one_letter_code
_entity_poly.pdbx_strand_id
1 'polypeptide(L)'
;MEINVTKEYDNTIKSGIIDEDIKSKVTDFNLENDQIDHLNLDIDIIKDPAKWPVINDKIKLLLVKNNPIQINLNYYPLDDSKSKFSNIHYFKTLPNGEKLKRTCLIYSESSDSVYCSCCKLFKKDTSSLSKQGTRDWKNISQILKQHDNSLNHKIAYKDWKTLHTRMKQGKTIDDENQVLIRKETKYWKDIIERIISVIQTLGTQNLALRGSSDKLYEFDNGNFLKFIELLGKFDCVTKEHITRITYQDMDTHYPLSR
;
A
#
# COMPACT_ATOMS: atom_id res chain seq x y z
N MET A 1 -31.02 -19.52 46.19
CA MET A 1 -31.34 -18.13 46.58
C MET A 1 -30.00 -17.40 46.58
N GLU A 2 -29.58 -16.83 45.45
CA GLU A 2 -29.90 -15.47 44.94
C GLU A 2 -29.58 -14.40 46.00
N ILE A 3 -28.82 -13.31 45.74
CA ILE A 3 -29.07 -12.25 44.74
C ILE A 3 -27.75 -11.46 44.45
N ASN A 4 -27.55 -11.05 43.20
CA ASN A 4 -26.62 -9.99 42.72
C ASN A 4 -27.10 -8.57 43.12
N VAL A 5 -26.22 -7.61 43.46
CA VAL A 5 -26.37 -6.18 43.03
C VAL A 5 -24.99 -5.49 42.91
N THR A 6 -24.97 -4.52 42.01
CA THR A 6 -23.96 -3.78 41.24
C THR A 6 -23.32 -2.51 41.86
N LYS A 7 -22.13 -2.19 41.32
CA LYS A 7 -21.59 -0.89 40.81
C LYS A 7 -21.16 0.29 41.71
N GLU A 8 -19.93 0.72 41.39
CA GLU A 8 -19.37 2.08 41.17
C GLU A 8 -19.47 3.15 42.28
N TYR A 9 -18.33 3.73 42.67
CA TYR A 9 -18.01 5.15 42.41
C TYR A 9 -16.52 5.44 42.63
N ASP A 10 -16.06 6.45 41.88
CA ASP A 10 -14.70 6.68 41.40
C ASP A 10 -14.00 7.85 42.09
N ASN A 11 -12.67 7.89 41.93
CA ASN A 11 -11.74 9.04 42.04
C ASN A 11 -11.45 9.71 43.39
N THR A 12 -10.17 9.69 43.80
CA THR A 12 -9.21 10.81 43.58
C THR A 12 -7.96 10.57 44.46
N ILE A 13 -6.76 10.38 43.86
CA ILE A 13 -5.49 10.53 44.59
C ILE A 13 -4.65 11.61 43.90
N LYS A 14 -4.40 12.69 44.66
CA LYS A 14 -3.32 13.66 44.44
C LYS A 14 -2.05 13.18 45.16
N SER A 15 -0.92 13.70 44.66
CA SER A 15 0.48 13.69 45.15
C SER A 15 1.33 12.69 44.38
N GLY A 16 2.35 13.07 43.59
CA GLY A 16 3.32 14.11 43.87
C GLY A 16 4.43 13.54 44.74
N ILE A 17 5.46 12.94 44.11
CA ILE A 17 6.88 12.95 44.45
C ILE A 17 7.61 12.42 43.21
N ILE A 18 8.53 13.22 42.69
CA ILE A 18 9.31 13.01 41.47
C ILE A 18 10.61 12.34 41.92
N ASP A 19 10.87 11.12 41.44
CA ASP A 19 12.19 10.48 41.57
C ASP A 19 13.15 11.05 40.52
N GLU A 20 14.36 11.39 40.95
CA GLU A 20 15.42 12.06 40.18
C GLU A 20 16.04 11.21 39.05
N ASP A 21 15.51 10.01 38.78
CA ASP A 21 16.04 9.09 37.76
C ASP A 21 15.53 9.33 36.33
N ILE A 22 14.68 10.33 36.09
CA ILE A 22 14.21 10.70 34.73
C ILE A 22 15.11 11.77 34.07
N LYS A 23 15.93 12.49 34.85
CA LYS A 23 16.73 13.62 34.34
C LYS A 23 17.94 13.21 33.50
N SER A 24 18.32 11.92 33.49
CA SER A 24 19.49 11.42 32.77
C SER A 24 19.18 10.76 31.41
N LYS A 25 17.93 10.79 30.94
CA LYS A 25 17.55 10.29 29.60
C LYS A 25 16.96 11.34 28.65
N VAL A 26 17.06 12.63 28.98
CA VAL A 26 16.54 13.73 28.12
C VAL A 26 17.68 14.62 27.62
N THR A 27 18.80 14.01 27.24
CA THR A 27 19.79 14.67 26.38
C THR A 27 20.05 13.75 25.21
N ASP A 28 19.75 14.26 24.02
CA ASP A 28 20.00 13.69 22.69
C ASP A 28 18.90 12.80 22.08
N PHE A 29 17.74 13.41 21.82
CA PHE A 29 17.02 13.11 20.59
C PHE A 29 16.95 14.39 19.74
N ASN A 30 17.97 14.58 18.89
CA ASN A 30 17.91 15.48 17.74
C ASN A 30 16.84 14.97 16.74
N LEU A 31 15.56 15.19 17.03
CA LEU A 31 14.46 14.77 16.16
C LEU A 31 13.93 15.85 15.20
N GLU A 32 14.53 17.03 15.16
CA GLU A 32 13.86 18.20 14.55
C GLU A 32 14.33 18.62 13.15
N ASN A 33 15.44 18.09 12.60
CA ASN A 33 15.87 18.51 11.26
C ASN A 33 15.59 17.47 10.16
N ASP A 34 15.97 16.20 10.35
CA ASP A 34 15.85 15.18 9.29
C ASP A 34 14.40 14.86 8.89
N GLN A 35 13.46 14.84 9.85
CA GLN A 35 12.04 14.58 9.56
C GLN A 35 11.36 15.77 8.87
N ILE A 36 11.71 17.00 9.27
CA ILE A 36 11.19 18.22 8.66
C ILE A 36 11.70 18.37 7.24
N ASP A 37 12.98 18.08 6.99
CA ASP A 37 13.58 18.10 5.66
C ASP A 37 12.97 17.02 4.74
N HIS A 38 12.72 15.82 5.25
CA HIS A 38 12.01 14.78 4.50
C HIS A 38 10.54 15.16 4.19
N LEU A 39 9.82 15.77 5.14
CA LEU A 39 8.46 16.26 4.91
C LEU A 39 8.43 17.41 3.89
N ASN A 40 9.37 18.35 3.97
CA ASN A 40 9.49 19.47 3.04
C ASN A 40 9.84 18.99 1.63
N LEU A 41 10.73 18.00 1.51
CA LEU A 41 11.07 17.36 0.24
C LEU A 41 9.85 16.66 -0.37
N ASP A 42 9.04 15.96 0.44
CA ASP A 42 7.81 15.33 -0.02
C ASP A 42 6.78 16.36 -0.49
N ILE A 43 6.65 17.50 0.20
CA ILE A 43 5.74 18.59 -0.19
C ILE A 43 6.15 19.22 -1.54
N ASP A 44 7.45 19.47 -1.73
CA ASP A 44 7.99 20.03 -2.96
C ASP A 44 7.79 19.07 -4.15
N ILE A 45 8.02 17.78 -3.93
CA ILE A 45 7.73 16.74 -4.92
C ILE A 45 6.23 16.69 -5.24
N ILE A 46 5.34 16.80 -4.25
CA ILE A 46 3.90 16.71 -4.51
C ILE A 46 3.39 17.92 -5.31
N LYS A 47 3.91 19.12 -5.01
CA LYS A 47 3.41 20.38 -5.60
C LYS A 47 3.99 20.68 -6.97
N ASP A 48 5.27 20.39 -7.19
CA ASP A 48 5.97 20.87 -8.37
C ASP A 48 6.34 19.74 -9.36
N PRO A 49 5.62 19.62 -10.49
CA PRO A 49 5.89 18.59 -11.49
C PRO A 49 7.22 18.75 -12.23
N ALA A 50 7.87 19.91 -12.17
CA ALA A 50 9.20 20.08 -12.74
C ALA A 50 10.29 19.46 -11.84
N LYS A 51 10.05 19.41 -10.53
CA LYS A 51 10.98 18.83 -9.53
C LYS A 51 10.80 17.32 -9.34
N TRP A 52 9.87 16.68 -10.05
CA TRP A 52 9.64 15.24 -9.90
C TRP A 52 10.89 14.43 -10.26
N PRO A 53 11.39 13.57 -9.35
CA PRO A 53 12.49 12.66 -9.65
C PRO A 53 12.05 11.58 -10.65
N VAL A 54 12.96 10.66 -10.97
CA VAL A 54 12.62 9.50 -11.80
C VAL A 54 11.45 8.74 -11.18
N ILE A 55 10.33 8.71 -11.90
CA ILE A 55 9.06 8.17 -11.42
C ILE A 55 9.17 6.65 -11.31
N ASN A 56 9.44 6.18 -10.09
CA ASN A 56 9.28 4.79 -9.68
C ASN A 56 7.87 4.57 -9.10
N ASP A 57 7.53 3.32 -8.76
CA ASP A 57 6.18 3.00 -8.28
C ASP A 57 5.85 3.64 -6.93
N LYS A 58 6.83 3.81 -6.03
CA LYS A 58 6.62 4.49 -4.74
C LYS A 58 6.23 5.95 -4.93
N ILE A 59 6.97 6.70 -5.75
CA ILE A 59 6.68 8.11 -6.08
C ILE A 59 5.36 8.21 -6.84
N LYS A 60 5.10 7.30 -7.78
CA LYS A 60 3.83 7.26 -8.53
C LYS A 60 2.64 7.11 -7.57
N LEU A 61 2.72 6.19 -6.61
CA LEU A 61 1.69 6.01 -5.58
C LEU A 61 1.55 7.24 -4.69
N LEU A 62 2.65 7.85 -4.25
CA LEU A 62 2.64 9.07 -3.43
C LEU A 62 1.91 10.22 -4.15
N LEU A 63 2.25 10.48 -5.41
CA LEU A 63 1.66 11.55 -6.23
C LEU A 63 0.17 11.29 -6.53
N VAL A 64 -0.19 10.03 -6.77
CA VAL A 64 -1.60 9.66 -7.01
C VAL A 64 -2.42 9.79 -5.73
N LYS A 65 -1.88 9.43 -4.57
CA LYS A 65 -2.55 9.53 -3.26
C LYS A 65 -2.90 10.97 -2.90
N ASN A 66 -1.99 11.91 -3.17
CA ASN A 66 -2.14 13.32 -2.76
C ASN A 66 -2.93 14.21 -3.75
N ASN A 67 -3.33 13.66 -4.90
CA ASN A 67 -3.91 14.38 -6.03
C ASN A 67 -3.01 15.48 -6.62
N PRO A 68 -3.21 15.81 -7.91
CA PRO A 68 -2.67 17.03 -8.51
C PRO A 68 -3.11 18.27 -7.72
N ILE A 69 -2.15 19.07 -7.26
CA ILE A 69 -2.42 20.36 -6.62
C ILE A 69 -2.34 21.46 -7.67
N GLN A 70 -3.37 22.29 -7.76
CA GLN A 70 -3.39 23.46 -8.66
C GLN A 70 -3.11 24.71 -7.86
N ILE A 71 -1.99 25.35 -8.15
CA ILE A 71 -1.54 26.56 -7.48
C ILE A 71 -2.17 27.76 -8.16
N ASN A 72 -2.83 28.62 -7.38
CA ASN A 72 -3.38 29.89 -7.85
C ASN A 72 -2.45 31.01 -7.36
N LEU A 73 -1.69 31.59 -8.28
CA LEU A 73 -0.83 32.73 -7.97
C LEU A 73 -1.61 34.04 -8.16
N ASN A 74 -1.30 35.03 -7.33
CA ASN A 74 -1.78 36.40 -7.53
C ASN A 74 -1.22 36.97 -8.83
N TYR A 75 0.04 36.64 -9.14
CA TYR A 75 0.73 37.08 -10.35
C TYR A 75 1.58 35.95 -10.92
N TYR A 76 1.25 35.50 -12.13
CA TYR A 76 2.09 34.61 -12.92
C TYR A 76 3.20 35.41 -13.63
N PRO A 77 4.41 34.84 -13.77
CA PRO A 77 5.50 35.44 -14.53
C PRO A 77 5.09 35.76 -15.97
N LEU A 78 5.65 36.84 -16.52
CA LEU A 78 5.51 37.19 -17.92
C LEU A 78 6.67 36.59 -18.71
N ASP A 79 6.37 36.00 -19.86
CA ASP A 79 7.38 35.61 -20.83
C ASP A 79 7.93 36.85 -21.59
N ASP A 80 8.92 36.63 -22.44
CA ASP A 80 9.53 37.67 -23.30
C ASP A 80 8.50 38.36 -24.21
N SER A 81 7.37 37.69 -24.47
CA SER A 81 6.25 38.20 -25.26
C SER A 81 5.16 38.86 -24.40
N LYS A 82 5.42 39.12 -23.11
CA LYS A 82 4.47 39.68 -22.14
C LYS A 82 3.18 38.85 -22.01
N SER A 83 3.25 37.57 -22.32
CA SER A 83 2.19 36.58 -22.13
C SER A 83 2.44 35.79 -20.85
N LYS A 84 1.39 35.26 -20.22
CA LYS A 84 1.51 34.53 -18.95
C LYS A 84 0.47 33.44 -18.83
N PHE A 85 0.71 32.52 -17.91
CA PHE A 85 -0.34 31.63 -17.43
C PHE A 85 -1.44 32.39 -16.69
N SER A 86 -2.61 31.77 -16.59
CA SER A 86 -3.79 32.31 -15.94
C SER A 86 -4.70 31.17 -15.49
N ASN A 87 -5.38 31.38 -14.37
CA ASN A 87 -6.30 30.39 -13.78
C ASN A 87 -7.43 29.97 -14.73
N ILE A 88 -7.75 30.78 -15.75
CA ILE A 88 -8.72 30.42 -16.78
C ILE A 88 -8.34 29.13 -17.53
N HIS A 89 -7.04 28.85 -17.67
CA HIS A 89 -6.54 27.68 -18.39
C HIS A 89 -6.80 26.37 -17.63
N TYR A 90 -7.07 26.44 -16.32
CA TYR A 90 -7.53 25.28 -15.56
C TYR A 90 -8.96 24.83 -15.93
N PHE A 91 -9.67 25.57 -16.79
CA PHE A 91 -11.04 25.25 -17.19
C PHE A 91 -11.17 25.11 -18.71
N LYS A 92 -11.92 24.10 -19.14
CA LYS A 92 -12.36 23.90 -20.52
C LYS A 92 -13.83 24.29 -20.62
N THR A 93 -14.17 25.15 -21.57
CA THR A 93 -15.57 25.44 -21.88
C THR A 93 -16.12 24.38 -22.84
N LEU A 94 -17.25 23.78 -22.48
CA LEU A 94 -17.99 22.81 -23.28
C LEU A 94 -18.92 23.53 -24.27
N PRO A 95 -19.43 22.85 -25.33
CA PRO A 95 -20.32 23.46 -26.32
C PRO A 95 -21.62 24.03 -25.73
N ASN A 96 -22.09 23.47 -24.61
CA ASN A 96 -23.24 23.94 -23.84
C ASN A 96 -22.92 25.15 -22.94
N GLY A 97 -21.69 25.68 -22.96
CA GLY A 97 -21.25 26.80 -22.14
C GLY A 97 -20.73 26.43 -20.75
N GLU A 98 -20.86 25.17 -20.32
CA GLU A 98 -20.38 24.73 -19.01
C GLU A 98 -18.85 24.71 -18.93
N LYS A 99 -18.30 25.01 -17.76
CA LYS A 99 -16.85 24.97 -17.50
C LYS A 99 -16.47 23.68 -16.79
N LEU A 100 -15.71 22.84 -17.47
CA LEU A 100 -15.12 21.62 -16.93
C LEU A 100 -13.70 21.89 -16.42
N LYS A 101 -13.42 21.55 -15.16
CA LYS A 101 -12.11 21.71 -14.54
C LYS A 101 -11.12 20.65 -15.05
N ARG A 102 -9.94 21.07 -15.51
CA ARG A 102 -8.81 20.22 -15.89
C ARG A 102 -8.04 19.78 -14.64
N THR A 103 -8.50 18.72 -13.98
CA THR A 103 -7.89 18.26 -12.72
C THR A 103 -6.43 17.80 -12.86
N CYS A 104 -5.99 17.38 -14.04
CA CYS A 104 -4.62 16.92 -14.27
C CYS A 104 -3.64 18.02 -14.70
N LEU A 105 -4.10 19.25 -14.94
CA LEU A 105 -3.21 20.35 -15.32
C LEU A 105 -2.59 20.97 -14.07
N ILE A 106 -1.26 20.94 -13.95
CA ILE A 106 -0.52 21.54 -12.84
C ILE A 106 0.43 22.60 -13.40
N TYR A 107 0.53 23.74 -12.73
CA TYR A 107 1.53 24.77 -13.01
C TYR A 107 2.75 24.56 -12.10
N SER A 108 3.94 24.60 -12.67
CA SER A 108 5.21 24.57 -11.95
C SER A 108 5.73 26.00 -11.80
N GLU A 109 5.96 26.41 -10.56
CA GLU A 109 6.59 27.70 -10.26
C GLU A 109 8.07 27.70 -10.61
N SER A 110 8.77 26.57 -10.42
CA SER A 110 10.23 26.50 -10.66
C SER A 110 10.62 26.56 -12.12
N SER A 111 9.76 26.08 -13.04
CA SER A 111 10.04 26.11 -14.48
C SER A 111 9.16 27.06 -15.29
N ASP A 112 8.29 27.84 -14.64
CA ASP A 112 7.28 28.70 -15.29
C ASP A 112 6.62 27.96 -16.47
N SER A 113 6.08 26.77 -16.19
CA SER A 113 5.56 25.86 -17.21
C SER A 113 4.40 25.03 -16.66
N VAL A 114 3.49 24.60 -17.53
CA VAL A 114 2.41 23.69 -17.16
C VAL A 114 2.67 22.25 -17.62
N TYR A 115 2.17 21.31 -16.83
CA TYR A 115 2.30 19.88 -17.03
C TYR A 115 0.95 19.20 -16.91
N CYS A 116 0.80 18.09 -17.62
CA CYS A 116 -0.29 17.16 -17.39
C CYS A 116 0.20 16.02 -16.49
N SER A 117 -0.26 16.01 -15.24
CA SER A 117 0.20 15.10 -14.20
C SER A 117 -0.01 13.63 -14.57
N CYS A 118 -1.20 13.26 -15.05
CA CYS A 118 -1.48 11.88 -15.45
C CYS A 118 -0.59 11.45 -16.64
N CYS A 119 -0.40 12.30 -17.64
CA CYS A 119 0.42 11.98 -18.80
C CYS A 119 1.91 11.86 -18.43
N LYS A 120 2.39 12.70 -17.52
CA LYS A 120 3.76 12.64 -17.00
C LYS A 120 4.00 11.38 -16.15
N LEU A 121 3.04 11.00 -15.31
CA LEU A 121 3.12 9.81 -14.45
C LEU A 121 3.12 8.49 -15.23
N PHE A 122 2.28 8.38 -16.25
CA PHE A 122 2.07 7.12 -16.97
C PHE A 122 2.86 7.03 -18.29
N LYS A 123 3.55 8.10 -18.69
CA LYS A 123 4.43 8.18 -19.89
C LYS A 123 3.78 7.66 -21.19
N LYS A 124 2.45 7.73 -21.29
CA LYS A 124 1.69 7.29 -22.47
C LYS A 124 1.67 8.34 -23.57
N ASP A 125 1.98 9.59 -23.23
CA ASP A 125 1.96 10.72 -24.13
C ASP A 125 3.39 11.23 -24.38
N THR A 126 3.66 11.69 -25.61
CA THR A 126 4.95 12.22 -26.02
C THR A 126 4.96 13.75 -26.08
N SER A 127 3.82 14.40 -25.78
CA SER A 127 3.68 15.85 -25.77
C SER A 127 4.59 16.55 -24.76
N SER A 128 4.81 17.85 -24.95
CA SER A 128 5.59 18.65 -24.02
C SER A 128 4.99 18.63 -22.60
N LEU A 129 3.66 18.55 -22.48
CA LEU A 129 2.94 18.47 -21.21
C LEU A 129 3.29 17.23 -20.37
N SER A 130 3.73 16.13 -20.98
CA SER A 130 4.11 14.90 -20.27
C SER A 130 5.61 14.82 -19.94
N LYS A 131 6.45 15.62 -20.59
CA LYS A 131 7.91 15.58 -20.45
C LYS A 131 8.41 16.80 -19.68
N GLN A 132 8.84 17.83 -20.40
CA GLN A 132 9.45 19.03 -19.84
C GLN A 132 8.47 20.16 -19.48
N GLY A 133 7.18 20.01 -19.78
CA GLY A 133 6.17 21.06 -19.59
C GLY A 133 6.09 21.99 -20.81
N THR A 134 5.11 22.89 -20.81
CA THR A 134 4.98 23.94 -21.82
C THR A 134 4.77 25.30 -21.18
N ARG A 135 5.41 26.30 -21.79
CA ARG A 135 5.27 27.73 -21.46
C ARG A 135 4.83 28.57 -22.67
N ASP A 136 4.32 27.91 -23.71
CA ASP A 136 3.78 28.60 -24.88
C ASP A 136 2.39 29.19 -24.55
N TRP A 137 2.40 30.32 -23.84
CA TRP A 137 1.19 30.99 -23.34
C TRP A 137 0.31 31.52 -24.46
N LYS A 138 0.89 31.84 -25.63
CA LYS A 138 0.13 32.28 -26.81
C LYS A 138 -0.74 31.15 -27.35
N ASN A 139 -0.19 29.94 -27.43
CA ASN A 139 -0.89 28.78 -27.99
C ASN A 139 -1.50 27.86 -26.94
N ILE A 140 -1.40 28.18 -25.65
CA ILE A 140 -1.74 27.26 -24.55
C ILE A 140 -3.16 26.72 -24.65
N SER A 141 -4.13 27.58 -25.01
CA SER A 141 -5.52 27.18 -25.15
C SER A 141 -5.72 26.11 -26.24
N GLN A 142 -5.00 26.23 -27.37
CA GLN A 142 -5.04 25.25 -28.44
C GLN A 142 -4.29 23.97 -28.06
N ILE A 143 -3.12 24.09 -27.44
CA ILE A 143 -2.31 22.95 -26.96
C ILE A 143 -3.14 22.10 -25.99
N LEU A 144 -3.78 22.74 -25.00
CA LEU A 144 -4.64 22.04 -24.03
C LEU A 144 -5.85 21.40 -24.71
N LYS A 145 -6.51 22.10 -25.63
CA LYS A 145 -7.67 21.54 -26.36
C LYS A 145 -7.30 20.29 -27.17
N GLN A 146 -6.17 20.31 -27.86
CA GLN A 146 -5.67 19.16 -28.61
C GLN A 146 -5.28 18.00 -27.69
N HIS A 147 -4.54 18.32 -26.62
CA HIS A 147 -4.11 17.34 -25.62
C HIS A 147 -5.29 16.64 -24.92
N ASP A 148 -6.28 17.40 -24.44
CA ASP A 148 -7.49 16.89 -23.79
C ASP A 148 -8.25 15.88 -24.67
N ASN A 149 -8.20 16.07 -25.99
CA ASN A 149 -8.89 15.22 -26.95
C ASN A 149 -8.07 14.01 -27.41
N SER A 150 -6.75 14.00 -27.14
CA SER A 150 -5.84 12.94 -27.57
C SER A 150 -6.16 11.59 -26.89
N LEU A 151 -5.92 10.50 -27.63
CA LEU A 151 -6.12 9.15 -27.10
C LEU A 151 -5.17 8.85 -25.94
N ASN A 152 -3.91 9.26 -26.06
CA ASN A 152 -2.88 9.05 -25.04
C ASN A 152 -3.27 9.70 -23.71
N HIS A 153 -3.80 10.93 -23.74
CA HIS A 153 -4.30 11.60 -22.54
C HIS A 153 -5.47 10.84 -21.93
N LYS A 154 -6.45 10.41 -22.73
CA LYS A 154 -7.62 9.66 -22.23
C LYS A 154 -7.22 8.34 -21.56
N ILE A 155 -6.26 7.62 -22.13
CA ILE A 155 -5.72 6.38 -21.54
C ILE A 155 -5.00 6.71 -20.23
N ALA A 156 -4.07 7.68 -20.23
CA ALA A 156 -3.33 8.06 -19.03
C ALA A 156 -4.25 8.56 -17.90
N TYR A 157 -5.29 9.32 -18.24
CA TYR A 157 -6.30 9.79 -17.30
C TYR A 157 -7.12 8.64 -16.72
N LYS A 158 -7.53 7.67 -17.56
CA LYS A 158 -8.23 6.47 -17.11
C LYS A 158 -7.37 5.63 -16.17
N ASP A 159 -6.10 5.42 -16.51
CA ASP A 159 -5.14 4.67 -15.67
C ASP A 159 -4.92 5.39 -14.33
N TRP A 160 -4.72 6.70 -14.36
CA TRP A 160 -4.62 7.53 -13.15
C TRP A 160 -5.86 7.43 -12.27
N LYS A 161 -7.05 7.57 -12.85
CA LYS A 161 -8.33 7.50 -12.12
C LYS A 161 -8.56 6.11 -11.53
N THR A 162 -8.20 5.07 -12.27
CA THR A 162 -8.30 3.68 -11.83
C THR A 162 -7.38 3.44 -10.64
N LEU A 163 -6.11 3.85 -10.73
CA LEU A 163 -5.15 3.72 -9.63
C LEU A 163 -5.59 4.53 -8.40
N HIS A 164 -5.97 5.79 -8.57
CA HIS A 164 -6.48 6.64 -7.50
C HIS A 164 -7.69 6.01 -6.79
N THR A 165 -8.63 5.43 -7.55
CA THR A 165 -9.81 4.77 -6.97
C THR A 165 -9.43 3.50 -6.21
N ARG A 166 -8.54 2.68 -6.76
CA ARG A 166 -8.01 1.47 -6.09
C ARG A 166 -7.30 1.82 -4.78
N MET A 167 -6.49 2.88 -4.78
CA MET A 167 -5.81 3.37 -3.57
C MET A 167 -6.79 3.86 -2.51
N LYS A 168 -7.86 4.60 -2.90
CA LYS A 168 -8.90 5.03 -1.95
C LYS A 168 -9.70 3.87 -1.37
N GLN A 169 -9.87 2.79 -2.12
CA GLN A 169 -10.66 1.63 -1.70
C GLN A 169 -9.84 0.56 -0.95
N GLY A 170 -8.52 0.72 -0.79
CA GLY A 170 -7.67 -0.34 -0.25
C GLY A 170 -7.78 -1.62 -1.10
N LYS A 171 -7.77 -1.46 -2.43
CA LYS A 171 -7.85 -2.57 -3.39
C LYS A 171 -6.68 -2.50 -4.35
N THR A 172 -5.48 -2.44 -3.80
CA THR A 172 -4.28 -2.62 -4.62
C THR A 172 -4.01 -4.13 -4.80
N ILE A 173 -3.21 -4.50 -5.79
CA ILE A 173 -2.78 -5.90 -5.99
C ILE A 173 -2.11 -6.46 -4.71
N ASP A 174 -1.55 -5.57 -3.90
CA ASP A 174 -1.03 -5.92 -2.59
C ASP A 174 -2.14 -6.44 -1.66
N ASP A 175 -3.35 -5.87 -1.63
CA ASP A 175 -4.40 -6.29 -0.67
C ASP A 175 -4.84 -7.75 -0.88
N GLU A 176 -5.04 -8.20 -2.12
CA GLU A 176 -5.41 -9.59 -2.42
C GLU A 176 -4.28 -10.57 -2.06
N ASN A 177 -3.04 -10.21 -2.41
CA ASN A 177 -1.86 -10.99 -2.03
C ASN A 177 -1.64 -11.01 -0.51
N GLN A 178 -1.86 -9.89 0.17
CA GLN A 178 -1.78 -9.77 1.63
C GLN A 178 -2.88 -10.57 2.32
N VAL A 179 -4.07 -10.69 1.73
CA VAL A 179 -5.12 -11.59 2.24
C VAL A 179 -4.69 -13.05 2.10
N LEU A 180 -4.15 -13.44 0.96
CA LEU A 180 -3.64 -14.81 0.76
C LEU A 180 -2.47 -15.13 1.70
N ILE A 181 -1.49 -14.23 1.82
CA ILE A 181 -0.35 -14.35 2.74
C ILE A 181 -0.85 -14.46 4.19
N ARG A 182 -1.80 -13.63 4.61
CA ARG A 182 -2.37 -13.71 5.97
C ARG A 182 -3.10 -15.03 6.20
N LYS A 183 -3.84 -15.53 5.20
CA LYS A 183 -4.54 -16.81 5.28
C LYS A 183 -3.55 -17.97 5.42
N GLU A 184 -2.51 -18.03 4.58
CA GLU A 184 -1.45 -19.05 4.68
C GLU A 184 -0.66 -18.92 5.99
N THR A 185 -0.31 -17.70 6.41
CA THR A 185 0.38 -17.47 7.69
C THR A 185 -0.44 -17.99 8.87
N LYS A 186 -1.75 -17.71 8.88
CA LYS A 186 -2.64 -18.23 9.91
C LYS A 186 -2.72 -19.76 9.86
N TYR A 187 -2.90 -20.32 8.66
CA TYR A 187 -2.93 -21.76 8.46
C TYR A 187 -1.66 -22.46 9.02
N TRP A 188 -0.47 -21.95 8.71
CA TRP A 188 0.79 -22.52 9.22
C TRP A 188 0.95 -22.35 10.74
N LYS A 189 0.55 -21.20 11.31
CA LYS A 189 0.56 -21.00 12.76
C LYS A 189 -0.36 -22.01 13.46
N ASP A 190 -1.57 -22.18 12.96
CA ASP A 190 -2.56 -23.11 13.50
C ASP A 190 -2.03 -24.56 13.45
N ILE A 191 -1.32 -24.96 12.38
CA ILE A 191 -0.68 -26.29 12.29
C ILE A 191 0.49 -26.46 13.26
N ILE A 192 1.40 -25.49 13.32
CA ILE A 192 2.58 -25.54 14.21
C ILE A 192 2.15 -25.65 15.67
N GLU A 193 1.12 -24.92 16.08
CA GLU A 193 0.58 -24.96 17.44
C GLU A 193 0.11 -26.38 17.83
N ARG A 194 -0.58 -27.08 16.91
CA ARG A 194 -1.03 -28.47 17.12
C ARG A 194 0.15 -29.43 17.19
N ILE A 195 1.13 -29.29 16.30
CA ILE A 195 2.35 -30.12 16.30
C ILE A 195 3.10 -29.97 17.62
N ILE A 196 3.31 -28.74 18.08
CA ILE A 196 3.96 -28.46 19.37
C ILE A 196 3.17 -29.09 20.52
N SER A 197 1.84 -28.97 20.52
CA SER A 197 0.97 -29.54 21.54
C SER A 197 1.09 -31.08 21.61
N VAL A 198 1.15 -31.75 20.46
CA VAL A 198 1.38 -33.21 20.40
C VAL A 198 2.76 -33.56 20.96
N ILE A 199 3.82 -32.86 20.54
CA ILE A 199 5.19 -33.11 21.02
C ILE A 199 5.30 -32.91 22.54
N GLN A 200 4.72 -31.83 23.07
CA GLN A 200 4.69 -31.55 24.51
C GLN A 200 3.93 -32.64 25.28
N THR A 201 2.79 -33.09 24.77
CA THR A 201 2.01 -34.15 25.39
C THR A 201 2.79 -35.46 25.42
N LEU A 202 3.40 -35.87 24.30
CA LEU A 202 4.19 -37.10 24.24
C LEU A 202 5.43 -37.01 25.14
N GLY A 203 6.12 -35.87 25.14
CA GLY A 203 7.30 -35.65 25.99
C GLY A 203 6.97 -35.67 27.48
N THR A 204 5.87 -35.02 27.90
CA THR A 204 5.44 -35.01 29.31
C THR A 204 4.99 -36.38 29.81
N GLN A 205 4.43 -37.22 28.92
CA GLN A 205 4.08 -38.60 29.23
C GLN A 205 5.24 -39.60 29.02
N ASN A 206 6.43 -39.12 28.63
CA ASN A 206 7.60 -39.94 28.30
C ASN A 206 7.31 -41.02 27.23
N LEU A 207 6.45 -40.68 26.25
CA LEU A 207 6.10 -41.55 25.14
C LEU A 207 7.04 -41.34 23.96
N ALA A 208 7.48 -42.43 23.33
CA ALA A 208 8.29 -42.37 22.13
C ALA A 208 7.54 -41.65 21.01
N LEU A 209 8.17 -40.68 20.34
CA LEU A 209 7.54 -39.95 19.25
C LEU A 209 7.45 -40.79 17.96
N ARG A 210 8.47 -41.60 17.70
CA ARG A 210 8.67 -42.36 16.46
C ARG A 210 8.45 -43.85 16.69
N GLY A 211 7.99 -44.54 15.64
CA GLY A 211 8.00 -46.00 15.54
C GLY A 211 8.95 -46.42 14.42
N SER A 212 8.78 -47.64 13.91
CA SER A 212 9.59 -48.17 12.81
C SER A 212 9.27 -47.54 11.44
N SER A 213 8.08 -46.97 11.25
CA SER A 213 7.71 -46.23 10.03
C SER A 213 7.66 -44.72 10.28
N ASP A 214 7.99 -43.93 9.26
CA ASP A 214 7.89 -42.47 9.22
C ASP A 214 6.76 -41.96 8.32
N LYS A 215 5.86 -42.86 7.87
CA LYS A 215 4.75 -42.54 6.96
C LYS A 215 3.39 -42.56 7.65
N LEU A 216 2.50 -41.67 7.22
CA LEU A 216 1.11 -41.65 7.68
C LEU A 216 0.38 -42.91 7.26
N TYR A 217 -0.48 -43.42 8.14
CA TYR A 217 -1.35 -44.58 7.98
C TYR A 217 -0.64 -45.94 7.80
N GLU A 218 0.68 -45.99 7.97
CA GLU A 218 1.43 -47.25 8.01
C GLU A 218 1.43 -47.88 9.41
N PHE A 219 1.69 -49.20 9.45
CA PHE A 219 1.87 -49.91 10.70
C PHE A 219 3.13 -49.42 11.42
N ASP A 220 3.04 -49.30 12.74
CA ASP A 220 4.13 -48.84 13.61
C ASP A 220 4.75 -47.48 13.20
N ASN A 221 3.92 -46.52 12.81
CA ASN A 221 4.37 -45.17 12.45
C ASN A 221 4.61 -44.23 13.65
N GLY A 222 4.64 -44.78 14.86
CA GLY A 222 4.93 -44.05 16.09
C GLY A 222 3.77 -43.23 16.63
N ASN A 223 3.90 -42.81 17.90
CA ASN A 223 2.83 -42.08 18.58
C ASN A 223 2.61 -40.68 17.97
N PHE A 224 3.65 -40.00 17.48
CA PHE A 224 3.48 -38.68 16.88
C PHE A 224 2.54 -38.73 15.68
N LEU A 225 2.84 -39.57 14.69
CA LEU A 225 2.00 -39.69 13.49
C LEU A 225 0.62 -40.23 13.85
N LYS A 226 0.51 -41.14 14.84
CA LYS A 226 -0.79 -41.63 15.30
C LYS A 226 -1.69 -40.55 15.88
N PHE A 227 -1.12 -39.59 16.62
CA PHE A 227 -1.85 -38.44 17.14
C PHE A 227 -2.20 -37.44 16.03
N ILE A 228 -1.33 -37.23 15.04
CA ILE A 228 -1.65 -36.39 13.87
C ILE A 228 -2.80 -37.00 13.05
N GLU A 229 -2.79 -38.32 12.82
CA GLU A 229 -3.91 -39.05 12.19
C GLU A 229 -5.21 -38.88 12.98
N LEU A 230 -5.14 -38.97 14.31
CA LEU A 230 -6.29 -38.79 15.19
C LEU A 230 -6.84 -37.36 15.09
N LEU A 231 -5.98 -36.35 15.17
CA LEU A 231 -6.35 -34.95 15.00
C LEU A 231 -6.98 -34.71 13.63
N GLY A 232 -6.43 -35.29 12.56
CA GLY A 232 -6.98 -35.20 11.21
C GLY A 232 -8.42 -35.72 11.05
N LYS A 233 -8.92 -36.52 12.00
CA LYS A 233 -10.32 -36.96 12.00
C LYS A 233 -11.29 -35.90 12.52
N PHE A 234 -10.83 -35.02 13.42
CA PHE A 234 -11.69 -34.09 14.16
C PHE A 234 -11.37 -32.61 13.91
N ASP A 235 -10.15 -32.30 13.50
CA ASP A 235 -9.67 -30.95 13.24
C ASP A 235 -9.56 -30.69 11.74
N CYS A 236 -10.34 -29.74 11.23
CA CYS A 236 -10.40 -29.45 9.80
C CYS A 236 -9.07 -28.93 9.24
N VAL A 237 -8.29 -28.18 10.04
CA VAL A 237 -7.00 -27.61 9.62
C VAL A 237 -5.97 -28.72 9.44
N THR A 238 -5.90 -29.66 10.38
CA THR A 238 -5.02 -30.83 10.32
C THR A 238 -5.44 -31.80 9.23
N LYS A 239 -6.75 -32.00 9.03
CA LYS A 239 -7.28 -32.78 7.91
C LYS A 239 -6.85 -32.18 6.57
N GLU A 240 -7.02 -30.87 6.40
CA GLU A 240 -6.57 -30.16 5.21
C GLU A 240 -5.05 -30.30 5.03
N HIS A 241 -4.27 -30.15 6.10
CA HIS A 241 -2.82 -30.30 6.06
C HIS A 241 -2.37 -31.68 5.61
N ILE A 242 -2.91 -32.74 6.21
CA ILE A 242 -2.65 -34.14 5.78
C ILE A 242 -3.00 -34.30 4.30
N THR A 243 -4.13 -33.75 3.88
CA THR A 243 -4.55 -33.80 2.47
C THR A 243 -3.52 -33.10 1.56
N ARG A 244 -3.08 -31.89 1.91
CA ARG A 244 -2.11 -31.11 1.13
C ARG A 244 -0.78 -31.84 0.97
N ILE A 245 -0.24 -32.41 2.06
CA ILE A 245 1.06 -33.10 2.01
C ILE A 245 0.97 -34.43 1.25
N THR A 246 -0.14 -35.18 1.39
CA THR A 246 -0.34 -36.43 0.64
C THR A 246 -0.47 -36.18 -0.86
N TYR A 247 -1.13 -35.09 -1.28
CA TYR A 247 -1.17 -34.75 -2.71
C TYR A 247 0.15 -34.20 -3.24
N GLN A 248 0.89 -33.42 -2.45
CA GLN A 248 2.23 -32.94 -2.85
C GLN A 248 3.23 -34.10 -3.05
N ASP A 249 3.16 -35.14 -2.24
CA ASP A 249 4.01 -36.34 -2.41
C ASP A 249 3.67 -37.10 -3.70
N MET A 250 2.41 -37.11 -4.14
CA MET A 250 1.99 -37.80 -5.38
C MET A 250 2.45 -37.09 -6.66
N ASP A 251 2.56 -35.75 -6.65
CA ASP A 251 3.05 -34.98 -7.81
C ASP A 251 4.58 -35.04 -7.99
N THR A 252 5.33 -35.47 -6.97
CA THR A 252 6.79 -35.64 -7.04
C THR A 252 7.24 -37.03 -7.53
N HIS A 253 6.30 -37.94 -7.79
CA HIS A 253 6.56 -39.28 -8.32
C HIS A 253 6.06 -39.41 -9.77
N TYR A 254 6.76 -38.75 -10.71
CA TYR A 254 6.68 -39.18 -12.11
C TYR A 254 7.34 -40.56 -12.24
N PRO A 255 6.65 -41.60 -12.75
CA PRO A 255 7.29 -42.87 -13.06
C PRO A 255 8.18 -42.67 -14.29
N LEU A 256 9.47 -42.99 -14.16
CA LEU A 256 10.32 -43.27 -15.31
C LEU A 256 9.73 -44.49 -16.03
N SER A 257 8.93 -44.23 -17.07
CA SER A 257 8.49 -45.25 -18.01
C SER A 257 9.69 -45.74 -18.80
N ARG A 258 9.92 -47.04 -18.70
CA ARG A 258 10.79 -47.85 -19.59
C ARG A 258 10.50 -47.63 -21.06
#